data_AF-A0A6I7XLB3-F1
#
_entry.id   AF-A0A6I7XLB3-F1
#
_cell.length_a   1.000
_cell.length_b   1.000
_cell.length_c   1.000
_cell.angle_alpha   90.00
_cell.angle_beta   90.00
_cell.angle_gamma   90.00
#
_symmetry.space_group_name_H-M   'P 1'
#
loop_
_entity.id
_entity.type
_entity.pdbx_description
1 polymer ?
#
loop_
_entity_poly.entity_id
_entity_poly.type
_entity_poly.pdbx_seq_one_letter_code
_entity_poly.pdbx_strand_id
1 'polypeptide(L)'
;MFELNHGLTRPQDAAVTEREFVRDIEVFVAGTIAATTPPSTPASLIDRAWELAGNHTNWLYWGPSGMPLTGEQIAAHAEQAADTLRTAGWNPSYTARRGIYDALAHAEDTDPERRFSLDTRSALDNIFELLVRALTGAPHASYESWDRHPARQVEEVFGLLAAAAVFARTHGSTAIPAPPAA
;
A
#
# COMPACT_ATOMS: atom_id res chain seq x y z
N MET A 1 14.35 -12.39 31.97
CA MET A 1 15.29 -11.25 31.97
C MET A 1 15.35 -10.80 30.52
N PHE A 2 14.62 -9.75 30.18
CA PHE A 2 14.49 -9.23 28.81
C PHE A 2 15.57 -8.16 28.62
N GLU A 3 16.48 -8.35 27.68
CA GLU A 3 17.31 -7.26 27.15
C GLU A 3 16.75 -6.85 25.79
N LEU A 4 16.22 -5.63 25.74
CA LEU A 4 15.81 -4.94 24.53
C LEU A 4 17.05 -4.31 23.91
N ASN A 5 17.60 -4.94 22.87
CA ASN A 5 18.58 -4.29 22.01
C ASN A 5 17.84 -3.38 21.03
N HIS A 6 17.77 -2.09 21.35
CA HIS A 6 17.44 -1.04 20.38
C HIS A 6 18.64 -0.85 19.44
N GLY A 7 18.69 -1.68 18.40
CA GLY A 7 19.52 -1.43 17.23
C GLY A 7 18.88 -0.34 16.38
N LEU A 8 19.57 0.79 16.23
CA LEU A 8 19.27 1.82 15.24
C LEU A 8 19.23 1.17 13.85
N THR A 9 18.04 0.94 13.31
CA THR A 9 17.85 0.41 11.96
C THR A 9 18.38 1.44 10.97
N ARG A 10 19.43 1.06 10.24
CA ARG A 10 19.96 1.87 9.15
C ARG A 10 18.89 1.96 8.07
N PRO A 11 18.71 3.10 7.37
CA PRO A 11 17.72 3.20 6.28
C PRO A 11 17.91 2.15 5.17
N GLN A 12 19.12 1.61 5.02
CA GLN A 12 19.41 0.50 4.11
C GLN A 12 18.83 -0.84 4.57
N ASP A 13 18.73 -1.09 5.87
CA ASP A 13 18.19 -2.34 6.43
C ASP A 13 16.66 -2.37 6.29
N ALA A 14 15.99 -1.23 6.48
CA ALA A 14 14.55 -1.09 6.26
C ALA A 14 14.17 -1.43 4.81
N ALA A 15 14.92 -0.91 3.83
CA ALA A 15 14.68 -1.19 2.41
C ALA A 15 14.93 -2.66 2.01
N VAL A 16 15.83 -3.36 2.70
CA VAL A 16 16.08 -4.80 2.50
C VAL A 16 14.92 -5.61 3.07
N THR A 17 14.50 -5.32 4.31
CA THR A 17 13.37 -5.99 4.96
C THR A 17 12.07 -5.80 4.18
N GLU A 18 11.84 -4.61 3.64
CA GLU A 18 10.64 -4.30 2.86
C GLU A 18 10.61 -5.06 1.52
N ARG A 19 11.75 -5.19 0.83
CA ARG A 19 11.87 -6.00 -0.40
C ARG A 19 11.71 -7.49 -0.14
N GLU A 20 12.27 -8.01 0.95
CA GLU A 20 12.10 -9.40 1.36
C GLU A 20 10.62 -9.69 1.67
N PHE A 21 9.95 -8.80 2.39
CA PHE A 21 8.53 -8.94 2.70
C PHE A 21 7.64 -8.90 1.44
N VAL A 22 7.92 -7.99 0.49
CA VAL A 22 7.20 -7.97 -0.80
C VAL A 22 7.35 -9.29 -1.55
N ARG A 23 8.57 -9.84 -1.58
CA ARG A 23 8.84 -11.14 -2.20
C ARG A 23 8.12 -12.28 -1.49
N ASP A 24 8.05 -12.26 -0.16
CA ASP A 24 7.35 -13.27 0.62
C ASP A 24 5.83 -13.27 0.34
N ILE A 25 5.22 -12.10 0.12
CA ILE A 25 3.82 -12.01 -0.32
C ILE A 25 3.64 -12.65 -1.69
N GLU A 26 4.53 -12.37 -2.65
CA GLU A 26 4.45 -12.97 -3.99
C GLU A 26 4.46 -14.51 -3.89
N VAL A 27 5.33 -15.05 -3.04
CA VAL A 27 5.44 -16.50 -2.81
C VAL A 27 4.20 -17.06 -2.10
N PHE A 28 3.73 -16.38 -1.06
CA PHE A 28 2.56 -16.80 -0.27
C PHE A 28 1.28 -16.82 -1.10
N VAL A 29 1.05 -15.77 -1.89
CA VAL A 29 -0.15 -15.63 -2.72
C VAL A 29 -0.12 -16.58 -3.91
N ALA A 30 1.06 -16.81 -4.52
CA ALA A 30 1.21 -17.86 -5.54
C ALA A 30 0.91 -19.27 -5.02
N GLY A 31 1.10 -19.53 -3.72
CA GLY A 31 0.74 -20.79 -3.07
C GLY A 31 -0.73 -20.89 -2.65
N THR A 32 -1.39 -19.75 -2.39
CA THR A 32 -2.76 -19.69 -1.87
C THR A 32 -3.81 -19.60 -3.00
N ILE A 33 -3.46 -18.96 -4.11
CA ILE A 33 -4.30 -18.91 -5.32
C ILE A 33 -3.79 -20.02 -6.24
N ALA A 34 -4.64 -21.00 -6.58
CA ALA A 34 -4.26 -22.08 -7.50
C ALA A 34 -3.80 -21.51 -8.86
N ALA A 35 -2.51 -21.26 -9.01
CA ALA A 35 -1.90 -20.73 -10.22
C ALA A 35 -1.57 -21.88 -11.18
N THR A 36 -2.34 -22.02 -12.26
CA THR A 36 -2.15 -23.09 -13.26
C THR A 36 -0.97 -22.86 -14.23
N THR A 37 -0.17 -21.80 -14.06
CA THR A 37 0.99 -21.54 -14.94
C THR A 37 2.07 -20.76 -14.18
N PRO A 38 3.35 -21.18 -14.21
CA PRO A 38 4.43 -20.39 -13.62
C PRO A 38 4.77 -19.21 -14.55
N PRO A 39 4.81 -17.95 -14.06
CA PRO A 39 5.25 -16.83 -14.89
C PRO A 39 6.78 -16.79 -15.04
N SER A 40 7.23 -16.37 -16.22
CA SER A 40 8.60 -16.00 -16.56
C SER A 40 9.17 -14.96 -15.57
N THR A 41 10.49 -15.02 -15.33
CA THR A 41 11.35 -14.17 -14.46
C THR A 41 10.69 -12.90 -13.88
N PRO A 42 10.66 -12.69 -12.54
CA PRO A 42 9.82 -11.66 -11.96
C PRO A 42 10.37 -10.25 -12.21
N ALA A 43 9.63 -9.45 -12.97
CA ALA A 43 9.49 -8.03 -12.63
C ALA A 43 8.84 -7.97 -11.24
N SER A 44 9.33 -7.12 -10.34
CA SER A 44 8.78 -7.06 -8.98
C SER A 44 7.28 -6.74 -9.03
N LEU A 45 6.50 -7.13 -8.02
CA LEU A 45 5.08 -6.76 -7.90
C LEU A 45 4.85 -5.27 -8.14
N ILE A 46 5.78 -4.44 -7.65
CA ILE A 46 5.78 -2.99 -7.82
C ILE A 46 5.94 -2.60 -9.29
N ASP A 47 6.90 -3.19 -10.00
CA ASP A 47 7.12 -2.95 -11.44
C ASP A 47 5.89 -3.37 -12.27
N ARG A 48 5.32 -4.54 -11.97
CA ARG A 48 4.10 -5.03 -12.64
C ARG A 48 2.91 -4.12 -12.39
N ALA A 49 2.73 -3.66 -11.16
CA ALA A 49 1.68 -2.69 -10.83
C ALA A 49 1.90 -1.34 -11.52
N TRP A 50 3.16 -0.90 -11.64
CA TRP A 50 3.51 0.34 -12.32
C TRP A 50 3.22 0.27 -13.83
N GLU A 51 3.56 -0.85 -14.47
CA GLU A 51 3.21 -1.08 -15.88
C GLU A 51 1.70 -1.00 -16.13
N LEU A 52 0.88 -1.51 -15.19
CA LEU A 52 -0.59 -1.44 -15.27
C LEU A 52 -1.14 -0.01 -15.15
N ALA A 53 -0.42 0.92 -14.53
CA ALA A 53 -0.84 2.33 -14.45
C ALA A 53 -0.78 3.02 -15.82
N GLY A 54 0.10 2.56 -16.71
CA GLY A 54 0.32 3.14 -18.04
C GLY A 54 0.65 4.64 -17.95
N ASN A 55 0.01 5.44 -18.82
CA ASN A 55 0.20 6.89 -18.85
C ASN A 55 -0.68 7.66 -17.84
N HIS A 56 -1.54 6.96 -17.09
CA HIS A 56 -2.49 7.61 -16.18
C HIS A 56 -1.94 7.60 -14.75
N THR A 57 -1.01 8.50 -14.46
CA THR A 57 -0.26 8.54 -13.18
C THR A 57 -0.40 9.86 -12.42
N ASN A 58 -1.17 10.83 -12.96
CA ASN A 58 -1.36 12.16 -12.36
C ASN A 58 -1.92 12.11 -10.93
N TRP A 59 -2.68 11.05 -10.59
CA TRP A 59 -3.24 10.83 -9.27
C TRP A 59 -2.17 10.57 -8.18
N LEU A 60 -0.92 10.30 -8.54
CA LEU A 60 0.22 10.27 -7.61
C LEU A 60 0.77 11.65 -7.26
N TYR A 61 0.42 12.67 -8.04
CA TYR A 61 0.97 14.03 -7.94
C TYR A 61 -0.10 15.04 -7.51
N TRP A 62 -1.37 14.74 -7.82
CA TRP A 62 -2.51 15.59 -7.55
C TRP A 62 -3.66 14.75 -7.03
N GLY A 63 -4.17 15.11 -5.85
CA GLY A 63 -5.37 14.52 -5.29
C GLY A 63 -6.63 14.92 -6.05
N PRO A 64 -7.74 14.20 -5.88
CA PRO A 64 -9.04 14.60 -6.43
C PRO A 64 -9.50 16.01 -6.04
N SER A 65 -9.03 16.54 -4.90
CA SER A 65 -9.29 17.93 -4.49
C SER A 65 -8.55 18.98 -5.34
N GLY A 66 -7.58 18.56 -6.17
CA GLY A 66 -6.64 19.44 -6.86
C GLY A 66 -5.43 19.85 -6.00
N MET A 67 -5.33 19.37 -4.76
CA MET A 67 -4.15 19.62 -3.92
C MET A 67 -2.97 18.74 -4.35
N PRO A 68 -1.74 19.26 -4.29
CA PRO A 68 -0.55 18.50 -4.62
C PRO A 68 -0.28 17.40 -3.58
N LEU A 69 0.20 16.25 -4.05
CA LEU A 69 0.58 15.09 -3.24
C LEU A 69 2.06 14.76 -3.41
N THR A 70 2.64 14.16 -2.38
CA THR A 70 3.97 13.56 -2.43
C THR A 70 3.88 12.05 -2.22
N GLY A 71 4.82 11.32 -2.81
CA GLY A 71 4.96 9.88 -2.60
C GLY A 71 5.15 9.53 -1.13
N GLU A 72 5.87 10.37 -0.37
CA GLU A 72 6.08 10.15 1.06
C GLU A 72 4.80 10.34 1.88
N GLN A 73 3.94 11.33 1.56
CA GLN A 73 2.65 11.48 2.24
C GLN A 73 1.74 10.28 2.02
N ILE A 74 1.68 9.77 0.78
CA ILE A 74 0.90 8.59 0.43
C ILE A 74 1.44 7.36 1.17
N ALA A 75 2.77 7.17 1.18
CA ALA A 75 3.43 6.06 1.87
C ALA A 75 3.21 6.09 3.38
N ALA A 76 3.40 7.26 4.01
CA ALA A 76 3.20 7.43 5.44
C ALA A 76 1.74 7.14 5.86
N HIS A 77 0.77 7.41 4.99
CA HIS A 77 -0.64 7.09 5.27
C HIS A 77 -0.87 5.57 5.29
N ALA A 78 -0.28 4.82 4.36
CA ALA A 78 -0.32 3.36 4.36
C ALA A 78 0.37 2.76 5.60
N GLU A 79 1.53 3.29 5.98
CA GLU A 79 2.25 2.85 7.17
C GLU A 79 1.46 3.10 8.46
N GLN A 80 0.84 4.28 8.60
CA GLN A 80 0.00 4.60 9.74
C GLN A 80 -1.24 3.70 9.81
N ALA A 81 -1.83 3.34 8.66
CA ALA A 81 -2.92 2.37 8.62
C ALA A 81 -2.44 0.97 9.05
N ALA A 82 -1.24 0.55 8.66
CA ALA A 82 -0.65 -0.69 9.15
C ALA A 82 -0.47 -0.65 10.68
N ASP A 83 0.07 0.43 11.24
CA ASP A 83 0.21 0.57 12.69
C ASP A 83 -1.13 0.56 13.43
N THR A 84 -2.15 1.19 12.83
CA THR A 84 -3.52 1.16 13.34
C THR A 84 -4.07 -0.27 13.39
N LEU A 85 -3.89 -1.05 12.32
CA LEU A 85 -4.33 -2.45 12.28
C LEU A 85 -3.55 -3.36 13.23
N ARG A 86 -2.25 -3.14 13.40
CA ARG A 86 -1.43 -3.88 14.38
C ARG A 86 -1.92 -3.62 15.81
N THR A 87 -2.26 -2.37 16.12
CA THR A 87 -2.69 -1.95 17.45
C THR A 87 -4.12 -2.39 17.76
N ALA A 88 -5.05 -2.19 16.82
CA ALA A 88 -6.45 -2.52 17.00
C ALA A 88 -6.76 -4.02 16.82
N GLY A 89 -5.86 -4.76 16.16
CA GLY A 89 -6.03 -6.15 15.76
C GLY A 89 -6.92 -6.28 14.53
N TRP A 90 -6.31 -6.56 13.37
CA TRP A 90 -7.02 -6.81 12.11
C TRP A 90 -8.08 -7.92 12.22
N ASN A 91 -9.18 -7.77 11.47
CA ASN A 91 -10.25 -8.77 11.42
C ASN A 91 -10.83 -8.88 9.99
N PRO A 92 -10.94 -10.09 9.41
CA PRO A 92 -11.49 -10.28 8.06
C PRO A 92 -12.99 -9.98 7.95
N SER A 93 -13.69 -9.85 9.07
CA SER A 93 -15.10 -9.47 9.05
C SER A 93 -15.26 -7.98 8.73
N TYR A 94 -15.98 -7.68 7.65
CA TYR A 94 -16.38 -6.31 7.33
C TYR A 94 -17.15 -5.64 8.48
N THR A 95 -17.97 -6.40 9.22
CA THR A 95 -18.73 -5.85 10.35
C THR A 95 -17.85 -5.45 11.54
N ALA A 96 -16.62 -5.94 11.61
CA ALA A 96 -15.69 -5.56 12.66
C ALA A 96 -15.15 -4.14 12.47
N ARG A 97 -15.24 -3.57 11.26
CA ARG A 97 -14.67 -2.27 10.91
C ARG A 97 -13.16 -2.17 11.19
N ARG A 98 -12.43 -3.24 10.85
CA ARG A 98 -10.99 -3.39 11.05
C ARG A 98 -10.29 -3.87 9.77
N GLY A 99 -10.78 -3.36 8.62
CA GLY A 99 -10.13 -3.50 7.31
C GLY A 99 -9.20 -2.33 7.01
N ILE A 100 -8.54 -2.37 5.85
CA ILE A 100 -7.62 -1.31 5.42
C ILE A 100 -8.38 0.03 5.30
N TYR A 101 -9.60 0.03 4.78
CA TYR A 101 -10.38 1.26 4.60
C TYR A 101 -10.63 1.99 5.93
N ASP A 102 -11.08 1.26 6.97
CA ASP A 102 -11.34 1.85 8.29
C ASP A 102 -10.03 2.32 8.93
N ALA A 103 -8.92 1.61 8.72
CA ALA A 103 -7.61 1.99 9.25
C ALA A 103 -7.07 3.29 8.61
N LEU A 104 -7.26 3.46 7.29
CA LEU A 104 -6.88 4.70 6.59
C LEU A 104 -7.73 5.88 7.06
N ALA A 105 -9.04 5.68 7.18
CA ALA A 105 -9.94 6.72 7.68
C ALA A 105 -9.60 7.10 9.14
N HIS A 106 -9.30 6.11 9.99
CA HIS A 106 -8.86 6.37 11.35
C HIS A 106 -7.53 7.14 11.40
N ALA A 107 -6.58 6.80 10.54
CA ALA A 107 -5.31 7.53 10.42
C ALA A 107 -5.55 8.99 10.03
N GLU A 108 -6.48 9.29 9.10
CA GLU A 108 -6.88 10.66 8.76
C GLU A 108 -7.45 11.40 9.97
N ASP A 109 -8.41 10.78 10.67
CA ASP A 109 -9.12 11.41 11.80
C ASP A 109 -8.22 11.67 13.01
N THR A 110 -7.13 10.91 13.16
CA THR A 110 -6.25 10.95 14.33
C THR A 110 -4.90 11.61 14.08
N ASP A 111 -4.57 11.99 12.84
CA ASP A 111 -3.29 12.62 12.52
C ASP A 111 -3.28 14.11 12.94
N PRO A 112 -2.54 14.49 13.99
CA PRO A 112 -2.56 15.87 14.52
C PRO A 112 -1.92 16.86 13.55
N GLU A 113 -1.04 16.39 12.66
CA GLU A 113 -0.32 17.19 11.69
C GLU A 113 -1.11 17.40 10.38
N ARG A 114 -2.26 16.75 10.22
CA ARG A 114 -3.13 16.83 9.03
C ARG A 114 -2.39 16.55 7.71
N ARG A 115 -1.46 15.60 7.76
CA ARG A 115 -0.69 15.08 6.63
C ARG A 115 -1.54 14.19 5.72
N PHE A 116 -2.54 13.52 6.28
CA PHE A 116 -3.42 12.60 5.57
C PHE A 116 -4.77 13.22 5.26
N SER A 117 -5.36 12.80 4.16
CA SER A 117 -6.69 13.25 3.74
C SER A 117 -7.34 12.27 2.77
N LEU A 118 -8.54 12.62 2.32
CA LEU A 118 -9.20 11.97 1.20
C LEU A 118 -8.30 11.84 -0.05
N ASP A 119 -7.40 12.80 -0.27
CA ASP A 119 -6.50 12.78 -1.43
C ASP A 119 -5.46 11.65 -1.34
N THR A 120 -4.81 11.50 -0.18
CA THR A 120 -3.85 10.40 0.04
C THR A 120 -4.55 9.05 0.02
N ARG A 121 -5.77 8.97 0.57
CA ARG A 121 -6.59 7.76 0.51
C ARG A 121 -7.00 7.38 -0.91
N SER A 122 -7.46 8.34 -1.71
CA SER A 122 -7.79 8.07 -3.12
C SER A 122 -6.57 7.65 -3.94
N ALA A 123 -5.38 8.19 -3.66
CA ALA A 123 -4.16 7.70 -4.28
C ALA A 123 -3.87 6.25 -3.87
N LEU A 124 -4.02 5.90 -2.58
CA LEU A 124 -3.85 4.53 -2.10
C LEU A 124 -4.87 3.56 -2.70
N ASP A 125 -6.13 3.95 -2.86
CA ASP A 125 -7.15 3.12 -3.52
C ASP A 125 -6.71 2.71 -4.93
N ASN A 126 -6.15 3.65 -5.71
CA ASN A 126 -5.61 3.36 -7.04
C ASN A 126 -4.39 2.42 -6.97
N ILE A 127 -3.47 2.64 -6.02
CA ILE A 127 -2.30 1.78 -5.83
C ILE A 127 -2.73 0.35 -5.47
N PHE A 128 -3.69 0.19 -4.56
CA PHE A 128 -4.18 -1.12 -4.17
C PHE A 128 -4.85 -1.86 -5.31
N GLU A 129 -5.66 -1.18 -6.13
CA GLU A 129 -6.21 -1.81 -7.34
C GLU A 129 -5.10 -2.33 -8.27
N LEU A 130 -4.07 -1.52 -8.52
CA LEU A 130 -2.94 -1.92 -9.37
C LEU A 130 -2.16 -3.10 -8.78
N LEU A 131 -1.87 -3.06 -7.48
CA LEU A 131 -1.16 -4.14 -6.78
C LEU A 131 -1.98 -5.43 -6.77
N VAL A 132 -3.29 -5.37 -6.47
CA VAL A 132 -4.15 -6.56 -6.48
C VAL A 132 -4.26 -7.14 -7.89
N ARG A 133 -4.37 -6.30 -8.93
CA ARG A 133 -4.34 -6.77 -10.34
C ARG A 133 -3.01 -7.42 -10.69
N ALA A 134 -1.89 -6.80 -10.33
CA ALA A 134 -0.55 -7.34 -10.58
C ALA A 134 -0.30 -8.67 -9.85
N LEU A 135 -0.86 -8.80 -8.64
CA LEU A 135 -0.74 -9.98 -7.79
C LEU A 135 -1.60 -11.15 -8.29
N THR A 136 -2.83 -10.87 -8.71
CA THR A 136 -3.83 -11.89 -9.09
C THR A 136 -3.86 -12.20 -10.59
N GLY A 137 -3.30 -11.32 -11.42
CA GLY A 137 -3.47 -11.37 -12.88
C GLY A 137 -4.87 -10.98 -13.37
N ALA A 138 -5.75 -10.50 -12.48
CA ALA A 138 -7.10 -10.11 -12.86
C ALA A 138 -7.08 -8.86 -13.77
N PRO A 139 -7.94 -8.80 -14.80
CA PRO A 139 -8.01 -7.63 -15.70
C PRO A 139 -8.47 -6.37 -14.96
N HIS A 140 -9.27 -6.54 -13.91
CA HIS A 140 -9.75 -5.49 -13.02
C HIS A 140 -9.86 -6.03 -11.60
N ALA A 141 -9.63 -5.17 -10.60
CA ALA A 141 -9.83 -5.50 -9.19
C ALA A 141 -10.37 -4.27 -8.44
N SER A 142 -11.47 -4.44 -7.73
CA SER A 142 -11.95 -3.43 -6.78
C SER A 142 -11.26 -3.66 -5.43
N TYR A 143 -10.43 -2.71 -5.01
CA TYR A 143 -9.81 -2.74 -3.69
C TYR A 143 -10.87 -2.85 -2.57
N GLU A 144 -11.96 -2.08 -2.63
CA GLU A 144 -13.03 -2.15 -1.62
C GLU A 144 -13.68 -3.55 -1.55
N SER A 145 -13.86 -4.21 -2.69
CA SER A 145 -14.38 -5.59 -2.72
C SER A 145 -13.36 -6.59 -2.17
N TRP A 146 -12.07 -6.39 -2.48
CA TRP A 146 -10.98 -7.22 -1.97
C TRP A 146 -10.82 -7.08 -0.45
N ASP A 147 -10.80 -5.85 0.08
CA ASP A 147 -10.69 -5.54 1.52
C ASP A 147 -11.92 -6.00 2.31
N ARG A 148 -13.01 -6.38 1.65
CA ARG A 148 -14.19 -6.99 2.29
C ARG A 148 -14.27 -8.50 2.09
N HIS A 149 -13.39 -9.07 1.30
CA HIS A 149 -13.45 -10.48 0.94
C HIS A 149 -13.07 -11.36 2.15
N PRO A 150 -13.90 -12.33 2.57
CA PRO A 150 -13.67 -13.09 3.81
C PRO A 150 -12.47 -14.04 3.74
N ALA A 151 -11.99 -14.38 2.54
CA ALA A 151 -10.83 -15.25 2.37
C ALA A 151 -9.48 -14.53 2.45
N ARG A 152 -9.46 -13.19 2.62
CA ARG A 152 -8.21 -12.43 2.73
C ARG A 152 -7.49 -12.78 4.03
N GLN A 153 -6.17 -12.81 3.99
CA GLN A 153 -5.33 -13.15 5.12
C GLN A 153 -4.62 -11.92 5.68
N VAL A 154 -4.19 -12.01 6.94
CA VAL A 154 -3.58 -10.88 7.65
C VAL A 154 -2.26 -10.47 6.99
N GLU A 155 -1.50 -11.45 6.51
CA GLU A 155 -0.23 -11.26 5.79
C GLU A 155 -0.46 -10.52 4.46
N GLU A 156 -1.52 -10.84 3.74
CA GLU A 156 -1.86 -10.16 2.48
C GLU A 156 -2.24 -8.69 2.73
N VAL A 157 -2.94 -8.41 3.82
CA VAL A 157 -3.34 -7.04 4.20
C VAL A 157 -2.14 -6.17 4.57
N PHE A 158 -1.28 -6.65 5.47
CA PHE A 158 -0.05 -5.91 5.81
C PHE A 158 0.93 -5.84 4.64
N GLY A 159 0.95 -6.90 3.84
CA GLY A 159 1.71 -6.97 2.62
C GLY A 159 1.34 -5.91 1.60
N LEU A 160 0.05 -5.77 1.34
CA LEU A 160 -0.49 -4.78 0.42
C LEU A 160 -0.20 -3.35 0.88
N LEU A 161 -0.30 -3.07 2.19
CA LEU A 161 0.05 -1.77 2.77
C LEU A 161 1.54 -1.44 2.62
N ALA A 162 2.42 -2.39 2.90
CA ALA A 162 3.86 -2.21 2.71
C ALA A 162 4.21 -1.99 1.22
N ALA A 163 3.67 -2.82 0.33
CA ALA A 163 3.87 -2.67 -1.11
C ALA A 163 3.36 -1.32 -1.63
N ALA A 164 2.25 -0.81 -1.11
CA ALA A 164 1.75 0.52 -1.47
C ALA A 164 2.67 1.65 -1.00
N ALA A 165 3.27 1.53 0.18
CA ALA A 165 4.27 2.48 0.67
C ALA A 165 5.51 2.51 -0.23
N VAL A 166 6.05 1.34 -0.60
CA VAL A 166 7.15 1.22 -1.58
C VAL A 166 6.77 1.87 -2.91
N PHE A 167 5.60 1.51 -3.44
CA PHE A 167 5.12 2.01 -4.73
C PHE A 167 5.05 3.53 -4.74
N ALA A 168 4.43 4.11 -3.71
CA ALA A 168 4.27 5.54 -3.58
C ALA A 168 5.61 6.28 -3.49
N ARG A 169 6.58 5.78 -2.72
CA ARG A 169 7.92 6.36 -2.65
C ARG A 169 8.71 6.23 -3.95
N THR A 170 8.51 5.12 -4.68
CA THR A 170 9.25 4.82 -5.90
C THR A 170 8.77 5.68 -7.08
N HIS A 171 7.46 5.93 -7.17
CA HIS A 171 6.84 6.53 -8.36
C HIS A 171 6.14 7.87 -8.11
N GLY A 172 5.89 8.23 -6.86
CA GLY A 172 5.29 9.51 -6.48
C GLY A 172 6.29 10.66 -6.47
N SER A 173 5.76 11.88 -6.33
CA SER A 173 6.60 13.07 -6.27
C SER A 173 7.46 13.11 -5.00
N THR A 174 8.74 13.47 -5.13
CA THR A 174 9.66 13.66 -3.99
C THR A 174 9.47 15.01 -3.28
N ALA A 175 8.73 15.93 -3.89
CA ALA A 175 8.40 17.24 -3.35
C ALA A 175 7.02 17.68 -3.83
N ILE A 176 6.38 18.60 -3.11
CA ILE A 176 5.12 19.19 -3.53
C ILE A 176 5.34 19.88 -4.89
N PRO A 177 4.64 19.47 -5.98
CA PRO A 177 4.77 20.14 -7.26
C PRO A 177 4.41 21.62 -7.14
N ALA A 178 5.25 22.49 -7.72
CA ALA A 178 4.98 23.91 -7.77
C ALA A 178 3.69 24.18 -8.56
N PRO A 179 2.87 25.17 -8.15
CA PRO A 179 1.69 25.54 -8.92
C PRO A 179 2.11 25.95 -10.36
N PRO A 180 1.27 25.69 -11.37
CA PRO A 180 1.58 26.10 -12.74
C PRO A 180 1.80 27.62 -12.79
N ALA A 181 2.83 28.05 -13.53
CA ALA A 181 3.09 29.46 -13.75
C ALA A 181 1.86 30.11 -14.44
N ALA A 182 1.43 31.25 -13.91
CA ALA A 182 0.29 32.02 -14.41
C ALA A 182 0.54 32.64 -15.79
#